data_AF-A0A3E0WYH1-F1
#
_entry.id   AF-A0A3E0WYH1-F1
#
_cell.length_a   1.000
_cell.length_b   1.000
_cell.length_c   1.000
_cell.angle_alpha   90.00
_cell.angle_beta   90.00
_cell.angle_gamma   90.00
#
_symmetry.space_group_name_H-M   'P 1'
#
loop_
_entity.id
_entity.type
_entity.pdbx_description
1 polymer ?
#
loop_
_entity_poly.entity_id
_entity_poly.type
_entity_poly.pdbx_seq_one_letter_code
_entity_poly.pdbx_strand_id
1 'polypeptide(L)'
;MVKSIYVGNLPFSVTEDEVRDLFSAHGAVHTVKLINDRETGRPRGFGFVGMEDAAAESAIHAINGMELGGRTLRVNEARERPSIRHRRF
;
A
#
# COMPACT_ATOMS: atom_id res chain seq x y z
N MET A 1 -3.96 12.51 -10.84
CA MET A 1 -3.54 12.86 -9.46
C MET A 1 -3.00 11.59 -8.82
N VAL A 2 -2.01 11.68 -7.93
CA VAL A 2 -1.48 10.48 -7.26
C VAL A 2 -2.21 10.33 -5.93
N LYS A 3 -2.87 9.19 -5.73
CA LYS A 3 -3.47 8.79 -4.46
C LYS A 3 -2.56 7.83 -3.72
N SER A 4 -2.66 7.89 -2.41
CA SER A 4 -1.97 6.97 -1.53
C SER A 4 -2.94 5.91 -1.08
N ILE A 5 -2.48 4.68 -1.06
CA ILE A 5 -3.26 3.50 -0.71
C ILE A 5 -2.63 2.89 0.53
N TYR A 6 -3.43 2.72 1.57
CA TYR A 6 -3.07 1.98 2.76
C TYR A 6 -3.27 0.50 2.50
N VAL A 7 -2.26 -0.31 2.77
CA VAL A 7 -2.30 -1.76 2.64
C VAL A 7 -1.97 -2.33 4.03
N GLY A 8 -2.88 -3.09 4.62
CA GLY A 8 -2.76 -3.63 5.97
C GLY A 8 -3.02 -5.13 6.01
N ASN A 9 -2.68 -5.74 7.15
CA ASN A 9 -2.77 -7.18 7.37
C ASN A 9 -1.89 -8.03 6.42
N LEU A 10 -0.84 -7.42 5.90
CA LEU A 10 0.16 -8.08 5.06
C LEU A 10 0.99 -9.09 5.88
N PRO A 11 1.40 -10.22 5.27
CA PRO A 11 2.33 -11.14 5.92
C PRO A 11 3.71 -10.49 6.07
N PHE A 12 4.44 -10.87 7.11
CA PHE A 12 5.80 -10.35 7.37
C PHE A 12 6.82 -10.67 6.28
N SER A 13 6.51 -11.66 5.44
CA SER A 13 7.36 -12.07 4.33
C SER A 13 7.17 -11.19 3.09
N VAL A 14 6.17 -10.31 3.07
CA VAL A 14 5.95 -9.44 1.92
C VAL A 14 7.02 -8.36 1.85
N THR A 15 7.48 -8.07 0.64
CA THR A 15 8.47 -7.03 0.36
C THR A 15 7.85 -5.89 -0.42
N GLU A 16 8.54 -4.74 -0.47
CA GLU A 16 8.09 -3.59 -1.24
C GLU A 16 7.94 -3.93 -2.73
N ASP A 17 8.78 -4.81 -3.26
CA ASP A 17 8.75 -5.23 -4.66
C ASP A 17 7.52 -6.11 -4.96
N GLU A 18 7.19 -7.05 -4.07
CA GLU A 18 5.96 -7.86 -4.16
C GLU A 18 4.71 -6.98 -4.15
N VAL A 19 4.65 -6.01 -3.23
CA VAL A 19 3.52 -5.07 -3.20
C VAL A 19 3.51 -4.20 -4.45
N ARG A 20 4.67 -3.74 -4.93
CA ARG A 20 4.74 -2.98 -6.19
C ARG A 20 4.18 -3.80 -7.35
N ASP A 21 4.59 -5.05 -7.50
CA ASP A 21 4.16 -5.93 -8.59
C ASP A 21 2.65 -6.20 -8.53
N LEU A 22 2.15 -6.52 -7.33
CA LEU A 22 0.73 -6.78 -7.08
C LEU A 22 -0.16 -5.59 -7.46
N PHE A 23 0.29 -4.39 -7.14
CA PHE A 23 -0.41 -3.15 -7.52
C PHE A 23 -0.11 -2.73 -8.97
N SER A 24 1.05 -3.09 -9.52
CA SER A 24 1.44 -2.80 -10.91
C SER A 24 0.54 -3.47 -11.92
N ALA A 25 -0.09 -4.59 -11.57
CA ALA A 25 -1.11 -5.24 -12.39
C ALA A 25 -2.37 -4.40 -12.58
N HIS A 26 -2.66 -3.49 -11.64
CA HIS A 26 -3.84 -2.62 -11.65
C HIS A 26 -3.53 -1.19 -12.13
N GLY A 27 -2.26 -0.76 -12.05
CA GLY A 27 -1.80 0.47 -12.69
C GLY A 27 -0.41 0.93 -12.27
N ALA A 28 -0.02 2.14 -12.65
CA ALA A 28 1.33 2.64 -12.41
C ALA A 28 1.57 2.98 -10.93
N VAL A 29 2.51 2.28 -10.31
CA VAL A 29 2.97 2.56 -8.94
C VAL A 29 4.10 3.60 -8.97
N HIS A 30 3.92 4.69 -8.24
CA HIS A 30 4.91 5.74 -8.08
C HIS A 30 5.83 5.51 -6.88
N THR A 31 5.25 5.13 -5.74
CA THR A 31 5.98 4.98 -4.47
C THR A 31 5.44 3.79 -3.71
N VAL A 32 6.31 3.02 -3.06
CA VAL A 32 5.91 1.99 -2.10
C VAL A 32 6.65 2.26 -0.80
N LYS A 33 5.98 2.07 0.34
CA LYS A 33 6.55 2.26 1.66
C LYS A 33 5.95 1.26 2.64
N LEU A 34 6.70 0.23 2.99
CA LEU A 34 6.25 -0.76 3.98
C LEU A 34 6.67 -0.36 5.40
N ILE A 35 5.75 -0.49 6.35
CA ILE A 35 5.97 -0.22 7.77
C ILE A 35 5.80 -1.51 8.56
N ASN A 36 6.93 -2.05 8.98
CA ASN A 36 6.97 -3.30 9.75
C ASN A 36 7.34 -2.99 11.20
N ASP A 37 6.48 -3.38 12.13
CA ASP A 37 6.76 -3.32 13.56
C ASP A 37 7.56 -4.56 13.96
N ARG A 38 8.88 -4.38 14.12
CA ARG A 38 9.80 -5.42 14.60
C ARG A 38 9.95 -5.44 16.12
N GLU A 39 9.41 -4.43 16.81
CA GLU A 39 9.73 -4.15 18.21
C GLU A 39 8.79 -4.88 19.18
N THR A 40 7.52 -5.03 18.83
CA THR A 40 6.51 -5.66 19.71
C THR A 40 6.36 -7.16 19.52
N GLY A 41 7.06 -7.77 18.55
CA GLY A 41 6.87 -9.17 18.16
C GLY A 41 5.46 -9.48 17.61
N ARG A 42 4.61 -8.46 17.42
CA ARG A 42 3.26 -8.60 16.87
C ARG A 42 3.23 -8.08 15.43
N PRO A 43 2.71 -8.86 14.45
CA PRO A 43 2.52 -8.39 13.09
C PRO A 43 1.58 -7.21 13.07
N ARG A 44 2.10 -6.02 12.77
CA ARG A 44 1.28 -4.90 12.33
C ARG A 44 1.06 -4.92 10.80
N GLY A 45 2.04 -5.44 10.04
CA GLY A 45 1.90 -5.83 8.62
C GLY A 45 1.18 -4.79 7.76
N PHE A 46 1.64 -3.54 7.76
CA PHE A 46 0.99 -2.49 6.96
C PHE A 46 1.99 -1.64 6.17
N GLY A 47 1.49 -0.93 5.17
CA GLY A 47 2.28 -0.10 4.27
C GLY A 47 1.43 0.88 3.48
N PHE A 48 2.10 1.69 2.68
CA PHE A 48 1.52 2.73 1.85
C PHE A 48 2.04 2.62 0.42
N VAL A 49 1.15 2.75 -0.56
CA VAL A 49 1.46 2.70 -1.99
C VAL A 49 0.92 3.95 -2.66
N GLY A 50 1.77 4.75 -3.27
CA GLY A 50 1.38 5.89 -4.10
C GLY A 50 1.15 5.45 -5.54
N MET A 51 -0.05 5.65 -6.07
CA MET A 51 -0.48 5.28 -7.42
C MET A 51 -1.34 6.36 -8.06
N GLU A 52 -1.59 6.27 -9.36
CA GLU A 52 -2.60 7.12 -9.99
C GLU A 52 -4.02 6.85 -9.44
N ASP A 53 -4.79 7.91 -9.29
CA ASP A 53 -6.18 7.93 -8.79
C ASP A 53 -7.07 6.83 -9.41
N ALA A 54 -7.10 6.73 -10.73
CA ALA A 54 -7.90 5.73 -11.45
C ALA A 54 -7.48 4.27 -11.15
N ALA A 55 -6.17 4.05 -10.97
CA ALA A 55 -5.63 2.74 -10.61
C ALA A 55 -5.85 2.44 -9.12
N ALA A 56 -5.82 3.47 -8.27
CA ALA A 56 -5.91 3.34 -6.83
C ALA A 56 -7.28 2.80 -6.40
N GLU A 57 -8.38 3.35 -6.93
CA GLU A 57 -9.72 2.84 -6.64
C GLU A 57 -9.89 1.39 -7.10
N SER A 58 -9.47 1.06 -8.33
CA SER A 58 -9.54 -0.32 -8.84
C SER A 58 -8.72 -1.29 -8.00
N ALA A 59 -7.49 -0.93 -7.61
CA ALA A 59 -6.63 -1.76 -6.80
C ALA A 59 -7.19 -1.95 -5.37
N ILE A 60 -7.75 -0.90 -4.77
CA ILE A 60 -8.44 -1.00 -3.48
C ILE A 60 -9.60 -1.99 -3.59
N HIS A 61 -10.47 -1.85 -4.59
CA HIS A 61 -11.62 -2.73 -4.74
C HIS A 61 -11.24 -4.18 -5.06
N ALA A 62 -10.17 -4.40 -5.82
CA ALA A 62 -9.71 -5.74 -6.16
C ALA A 62 -8.99 -6.44 -5.00
N ILE A 63 -8.16 -5.71 -4.24
CA ILE A 63 -7.26 -6.30 -3.23
C ILE A 63 -7.85 -6.24 -1.82
N ASN A 64 -8.69 -5.27 -1.51
CA ASN A 64 -9.34 -5.17 -0.20
C ASN A 64 -10.27 -6.36 0.02
N GLY A 65 -10.01 -7.14 1.06
CA GLY A 65 -10.78 -8.34 1.39
C GLY A 65 -10.23 -9.63 0.81
N MET A 66 -9.13 -9.60 0.04
CA MET A 66 -8.48 -10.83 -0.41
C MET A 66 -7.81 -11.57 0.75
N GLU A 67 -7.97 -12.89 0.81
CA GLU A 67 -7.24 -13.72 1.76
C GLU A 67 -5.87 -14.12 1.21
N LEU A 68 -4.81 -13.77 1.95
CA LEU A 68 -3.43 -14.13 1.60
C LEU A 68 -2.77 -14.79 2.81
N GLY A 69 -2.50 -16.09 2.69
CA GLY A 69 -1.90 -16.88 3.78
C GLY A 69 -2.79 -17.01 5.03
N GLY A 70 -4.11 -17.12 4.84
CA GLY A 70 -5.10 -17.21 5.93
C GLY A 70 -5.35 -15.88 6.64
N ARG A 71 -5.00 -14.76 6.00
CA ARG A 71 -5.17 -13.40 6.51
C ARG A 71 -5.86 -12.53 5.47
N THR A 72 -6.95 -11.89 5.84
CA THR A 72 -7.68 -10.96 4.98
C THR A 72 -6.91 -9.66 4.82
N LEU A 73 -6.36 -9.40 3.65
CA LEU A 73 -5.71 -8.15 3.30
C LEU A 73 -6.70 -6.99 3.41
N ARG A 74 -6.23 -5.88 3.99
CA ARG A 74 -7.05 -4.70 4.21
C ARG A 74 -6.48 -3.55 3.39
N VAL A 75 -7.13 -3.19 2.30
CA VAL A 75 -6.67 -2.13 1.40
C VAL A 75 -7.66 -0.99 1.44
N ASN A 76 -7.19 0.23 1.71
CA ASN A 76 -8.03 1.41 1.82
C ASN A 76 -7.34 2.63 1.23
N GLU A 77 -8.09 3.67 0.91
CA GLU A 77 -7.50 4.95 0.56
C GLU A 77 -6.73 5.53 1.76
N ALA A 78 -5.42 5.68 1.62
CA ALA A 78 -4.64 6.41 2.59
C ALA A 78 -4.87 7.90 2.36
N ARG A 79 -5.42 8.58 3.37
CA ARG A 79 -5.26 10.03 3.49
C ARG A 79 -3.80 10.32 3.81
N GLU A 80 -2.90 10.25 2.83
CA GLU A 80 -1.59 10.87 3.00
C GLU A 80 -1.81 12.37 3.16
N ARG A 81 -1.32 12.89 4.29
CA ARG A 81 -1.20 14.33 4.51
C ARG A 81 -0.51 14.89 3.26
N PRO A 82 -1.02 15.99 2.68
CA PRO A 82 -0.45 16.56 1.46
C PRO A 82 1.05 16.71 1.71
N SER A 83 1.86 15.88 1.03
CA SER A 83 3.30 16.02 1.06
C SER A 83 3.55 17.36 0.39
N ILE A 84 3.72 18.39 1.21
CA ILE A 84 4.07 19.74 0.80
C ILE A 84 5.34 19.56 -0.02
N ARG A 85 5.20 19.59 -1.35
CA ARG A 85 6.33 19.57 -2.27
C ARG A 85 7.15 20.81 -1.92
N HIS A 86 8.23 20.58 -1.20
CA HIS A 86 9.28 21.58 -0.98
C HIS A 86 9.93 21.81 -2.34
N ARG A 87 9.29 22.67 -3.13
CA ARG A 87 9.78 23.19 -4.40
C ARG A 87 10.94 24.13 -4.01
N ARG A 88 12.14 23.57 -3.88
CA ARG A 88 13.35 24.39 -3.86
C ARG A 88 13.50 24.98 -5.25
N PHE A 89 13.28 26.29 -5.35
CA PHE A 89 13.91 27.12 -6.36
C PHE A 89 15.24 27.62 -5.81
#